data_AF-A0A238HGA5-F1
#
_entry.id   AF-A0A238HGA5-F1
#
_cell.length_a   1.000
_cell.length_b   1.000
_cell.length_c   1.000
_cell.angle_alpha   90.00
_cell.angle_beta   90.00
_cell.angle_gamma   90.00
#
_symmetry.space_group_name_H-M   'P 1'
#
loop_
_entity.id
_entity.type
_entity.pdbx_description
1 polymer ?
#
loop_
_entity_poly.entity_id
_entity_poly.type
_entity_poly.pdbx_seq_one_letter_code
_entity_poly.pdbx_strand_id
1 'polypeptide(L)'
;MLLPNLPEKSLIILDNARFHRMGILQEMAHHLGHKMLPLAPYLPKLNTIEKTWANIKKYMRSILPSYDNLTDALLSYFYFN
;
A
#
# COMPACT_ATOMS: atom_id res chain seq x y z
N MET A 1 7.58 3.33 10.12
CA MET A 1 7.02 1.97 10.37
C MET A 1 5.49 2.07 10.30
N LEU A 2 4.79 1.23 9.53
CA LEU A 2 3.34 1.37 9.29
C LEU A 2 2.48 0.92 10.48
N LEU A 3 2.77 -0.25 11.04
CA LEU A 3 1.89 -0.91 12.04
C LEU A 3 1.51 -0.03 13.25
N PRO A 4 2.43 0.73 13.89
CA PRO A 4 2.07 1.57 15.04
C PRO A 4 1.14 2.74 14.71
N ASN A 5 1.03 3.10 13.42
CA ASN A 5 0.24 4.22 12.96
C ASN A 5 -1.14 3.77 12.42
N LEU A 6 -1.45 2.47 12.49
CA LEU A 6 -2.74 1.96 12.07
C LEU A 6 -3.79 2.15 13.17
N PRO A 7 -5.06 2.35 12.80
CA PRO A 7 -6.16 2.28 13.75
C PRO A 7 -6.19 0.94 14.49
N GLU A 8 -6.65 0.95 15.74
CA GLU A 8 -6.77 -0.26 16.55
C GLU A 8 -7.56 -1.35 15.82
N LYS A 9 -7.13 -2.59 15.95
CA LYS A 9 -7.81 -3.78 15.40
C LYS A 9 -8.03 -3.76 13.87
N SER A 10 -7.21 -3.01 13.14
CA SER A 10 -7.21 -2.99 11.67
C SER A 10 -7.05 -4.38 11.03
N LEU A 11 -7.71 -4.56 9.89
CA LEU A 11 -7.50 -5.69 8.98
C LEU A 11 -6.54 -5.28 7.85
N ILE A 12 -5.40 -5.93 7.78
CA ILE A 12 -4.34 -5.67 6.81
C ILE A 12 -4.46 -6.69 5.67
N ILE A 13 -4.63 -6.20 4.44
CA ILE A 13 -4.72 -7.03 3.23
C ILE A 13 -3.42 -6.88 2.46
N LEU A 14 -2.74 -7.99 2.16
CA LEU A 14 -1.47 -8.01 1.42
C LEU A 14 -1.53 -9.02 0.28
N ASP A 15 -0.85 -8.72 -0.82
CA ASP A 15 -0.61 -9.69 -1.88
C ASP A 15 0.42 -10.73 -1.44
N ASN A 16 0.41 -11.89 -2.12
CA ASN A 16 1.29 -13.02 -1.80
C ASN A 16 2.66 -12.91 -2.48
N ALA A 17 3.30 -11.74 -2.37
CA ALA A 17 4.63 -11.53 -2.91
C ALA A 17 5.66 -12.39 -2.15
N ARG A 18 6.60 -13.03 -2.85
CA ARG A 18 7.58 -13.96 -2.24
C ARG A 18 8.45 -13.33 -1.15
N PHE A 19 8.65 -12.02 -1.20
CA PHE A 19 9.43 -11.29 -0.20
C PHE A 19 8.60 -10.93 1.05
N HIS A 20 7.27 -11.07 1.01
CA HIS A 20 6.43 -11.03 2.20
C HIS A 20 6.64 -12.32 2.98
N ARG A 21 7.46 -12.27 4.04
CA ARG A 21 7.58 -13.35 5.02
C ARG A 21 6.30 -13.39 5.85
N MET A 22 5.24 -13.95 5.26
CA MET A 22 3.86 -13.80 5.75
C MET A 22 3.70 -14.23 7.21
N GLY A 23 4.39 -15.30 7.64
CA GLY A 23 4.37 -15.75 9.03
C GLY A 23 4.89 -14.68 10.02
N ILE A 24 6.02 -14.04 9.71
CA ILE A 24 6.59 -12.97 10.55
C ILE A 24 5.65 -11.75 10.57
N LEU A 25 5.13 -11.36 9.42
CA LEU A 25 4.23 -10.21 9.30
C LEU A 25 2.91 -10.42 10.05
N GLN A 26 2.34 -11.63 9.97
CA GLN A 26 1.14 -12.02 10.72
C GLN A 26 1.39 -12.00 12.22
N GLU A 27 2.52 -12.51 12.69
CA GLU A 27 2.90 -12.51 14.11
C GLU A 27 3.06 -11.09 14.65
N MET A 28 3.75 -10.21 13.92
CA MET A 28 3.93 -8.80 14.28
C MET A 28 2.59 -8.05 14.32
N ALA A 29 1.73 -8.26 13.32
CA ALA A 29 0.40 -7.64 13.26
C ALA A 29 -0.46 -8.11 14.43
N HIS A 30 -0.46 -9.42 14.73
CA HIS A 30 -1.22 -10.00 15.83
C HIS A 30 -0.78 -9.48 17.20
N HIS A 31 0.53 -9.34 17.43
CA HIS A 31 1.06 -8.74 18.67
C HIS A 31 0.56 -7.30 18.91
N LEU A 32 0.28 -6.56 17.85
CA LEU A 32 -0.28 -5.21 17.90
C LEU A 32 -1.82 -5.19 17.83
N GLY A 33 -2.47 -6.35 17.93
CA GLY A 33 -3.93 -6.48 17.92
C GLY A 33 -4.57 -6.38 16.53
N HIS A 34 -3.78 -6.39 15.45
CA HIS A 34 -4.25 -6.36 14.07
C HIS A 34 -4.43 -7.78 13.51
N LYS A 35 -5.22 -7.88 12.45
CA LYS A 35 -5.36 -9.12 11.67
C LYS A 35 -4.77 -8.92 10.29
N MET A 36 -4.22 -9.99 9.72
CA MET A 36 -3.65 -9.96 8.38
C MET A 36 -4.25 -11.06 7.53
N LEU A 37 -4.75 -10.67 6.35
CA LEU A 37 -5.37 -11.54 5.37
C LEU A 37 -4.53 -11.54 4.08
N PRO A 38 -3.84 -12.64 3.76
CA PRO A 38 -3.17 -12.76 2.47
C PRO A 38 -4.21 -12.88 1.36
N LEU A 39 -4.02 -12.18 0.25
CA LEU A 39 -4.84 -12.35 -0.95
C LEU A 39 -4.58 -13.70 -1.60
N ALA A 40 -5.65 -14.29 -2.16
CA ALA A 40 -5.53 -15.50 -2.95
C ALA A 40 -4.58 -15.29 -4.16
N PRO A 41 -3.80 -16.31 -4.54
CA PRO A 41 -2.91 -16.22 -5.70
C PRO A 41 -3.69 -15.80 -6.96
N TYR A 42 -3.12 -14.88 -7.75
CA TYR A 42 -3.57 -14.54 -9.09
C TYR A 42 -4.98 -13.91 -9.24
N LEU A 43 -5.48 -13.19 -8.23
CA LEU A 43 -6.67 -12.33 -8.38
C LEU A 43 -6.32 -10.82 -8.39
N PRO A 44 -5.60 -10.31 -9.41
CA PRO A 44 -5.22 -8.89 -9.48
C PRO A 44 -6.44 -7.96 -9.55
N LYS A 45 -7.59 -8.44 -10.06
CA LYS A 45 -8.86 -7.69 -10.04
C LYS A 45 -9.37 -7.37 -8.62
N LEU A 46 -8.95 -8.11 -7.59
CA LEU A 46 -9.36 -7.91 -6.21
C LEU A 46 -8.41 -7.00 -5.41
N ASN A 47 -7.24 -6.65 -5.95
CA ASN A 47 -6.34 -5.76 -5.26
C ASN A 47 -6.74 -4.30 -5.53
N THR A 48 -7.47 -3.70 -4.60
CA THR A 48 -7.93 -2.31 -4.69
C THR A 48 -6.79 -1.32 -4.89
N ILE A 49 -5.57 -1.66 -4.47
CA ILE A 49 -4.38 -0.83 -4.67
C ILE A 49 -4.04 -0.62 -6.15
N GLU A 50 -4.39 -1.55 -7.05
CA GLU A 50 -4.07 -1.45 -8.48
C GLU A 50 -4.80 -0.27 -9.13
N LYS A 51 -6.06 -0.06 -8.76
CA LYS A 51 -6.85 1.09 -9.21
C LYS A 51 -6.27 2.39 -8.67
N THR A 52 -5.89 2.40 -7.39
CA THR A 52 -5.23 3.56 -6.76
C THR A 52 -3.92 3.90 -7.48
N TRP A 53 -3.07 2.91 -7.76
CA TRP A 53 -1.83 3.11 -8.51
C TRP A 53 -2.06 3.54 -9.96
N ALA A 54 -3.11 3.07 -10.62
CA ALA A 54 -3.46 3.56 -11.95
C ALA A 54 -3.77 5.07 -11.95
N ASN A 55 -4.52 5.55 -10.94
CA ASN A 55 -4.83 6.97 -10.78
C ASN A 55 -3.59 7.80 -10.45
N ILE A 56 -2.77 7.34 -9.49
CA ILE A 56 -1.50 8.00 -9.13
C ILE A 56 -0.60 8.11 -10.36
N LYS A 57 -0.37 7.01 -11.08
CA LYS A 57 0.47 7.02 -12.30
C LYS A 57 -0.06 7.98 -13.36
N LYS A 58 -1.38 8.06 -13.55
CA LYS A 58 -2.00 8.99 -14.50
C LYS A 58 -1.70 10.44 -14.12
N TYR A 59 -1.87 10.81 -12.85
CA TYR A 59 -1.56 12.15 -12.34
C TYR A 59 -0.06 12.46 -12.45
N MET A 60 0.80 11.53 -12.03
CA MET A 60 2.25 11.73 -12.04
C MET A 60 2.78 11.99 -13.46
N ARG A 61 2.27 11.32 -14.49
CA ARG A 61 2.69 11.55 -15.89
C ARG A 61 2.56 13.01 -16.32
N SER A 62 1.55 13.74 -15.83
CA SER A 62 1.35 15.15 -16.18
C SER A 62 2.23 16.12 -15.40
N ILE A 63 2.67 15.75 -14.19
CA ILE A 63 3.39 16.68 -13.30
C ILE A 63 4.88 16.38 -13.18
N LEU A 64 5.32 15.17 -13.52
CA LEU A 64 6.71 14.73 -13.33
C LEU A 64 7.76 15.68 -13.96
N PRO A 65 7.54 16.30 -15.15
CA PRO A 65 8.48 17.27 -15.69
C PRO A 65 8.64 18.55 -14.87
N SER A 66 7.71 18.84 -13.98
CA SER A 66 7.68 20.05 -13.15
C SER A 66 8.30 19.86 -11.76
N TYR A 67 8.83 18.67 -11.46
CA TYR A 67 9.45 18.34 -10.19
C TYR A 67 10.83 17.76 -10.41
N ASP A 68 11.80 18.18 -9.60
CA ASP A 68 13.17 17.64 -9.64
C ASP A 68 13.27 16.25 -9.00
N ASN A 69 12.27 15.87 -8.18
CA ASN A 69 12.29 14.62 -7.44
C ASN A 69 10.94 13.88 -7.46
N LEU A 70 11.03 12.55 -7.55
CA LEU A 70 9.87 11.66 -7.64
C LEU A 70 9.01 11.66 -6.38
N THR A 71 9.63 11.78 -5.21
CA THR A 71 8.96 11.78 -3.91
C THR A 71 8.08 13.02 -3.75
N ASP A 72 8.54 14.21 -4.12
CA ASP A 72 7.78 15.46 -4.04
C ASP A 72 6.60 15.41 -5.01
N ALA A 73 6.83 14.93 -6.24
CA ALA A 73 5.77 14.70 -7.21
C ALA A 73 4.72 13.67 -6.70
N LEU A 74 5.17 12.63 -5.98
CA LEU A 74 4.26 11.66 -5.39
C LEU A 74 3.48 12.26 -4.21
N LEU A 75 4.15 13.02 -3.33
CA LEU A 75 3.54 13.66 -2.17
C LEU A 75 2.51 14.71 -2.60
N SER A 76 2.75 15.45 -3.69
CA SER A 76 1.79 16.43 -4.21
C SER A 76 0.43 15.81 -4.50
N TYR A 77 0.37 14.55 -4.98
CA TYR A 77 -0.90 13.85 -5.21
C TYR A 77 -1.78 13.77 -3.96
N PHE A 78 -1.18 13.55 -2.79
CA PHE A 78 -1.88 13.39 -1.51
C PHE A 78 -2.21 14.72 -0.81
N TYR A 79 -1.67 15.85 -1.28
CA TYR A 79 -2.06 17.18 -0.79
C TYR A 79 -3.29 17.73 -1.53
N PHE A 80 -3.52 17.30 -2.78
CA PHE A 80 -4.61 17.80 -3.62
C PHE A 80 -5.84 16.88 -3.69
N ASN A 81 -5.76 15.64 -3.17
CA ASN A 81 -6.87 14.68 -3.10
C ASN A 81 -7.09 14.24 -1.65
#